data_AF-A0A9P7MWE4-F1
#
_entry.id   AF-A0A9P7MWE4-F1
#
_cell.length_a   1.000
_cell.length_b   1.000
_cell.length_c   1.000
_cell.angle_alpha   90.00
_cell.angle_beta   90.00
_cell.angle_gamma   90.00
#
_symmetry.space_group_name_H-M   'P 1'
#
loop_
_entity.id
_entity.type
_entity.pdbx_description
1 polymer ?
#
loop_
_entity_poly.entity_id
_entity_poly.type
_entity_poly.pdbx_seq_one_letter_code
_entity_poly.pdbx_strand_id
1 'polypeptide(L)'
;MNGGNTLPQVVEVTENLSYPVVLSHPISYAGNALILLSRSPVEPPRSAAEPVESPEFRVVTGDPVQVALDCATDNGGIRVPFICAANRDYPGLRHQDQRPTYEEDFCDRSNLRDTLTRTKTSKLDNKPLYPINATGGIFSDKIAVYLGPRDKYEKLNPIPNLPVVSVPPVRRPPVNGDGTEYILEEDLLDMIAKIRGALLMCLAHLCNRIVVGDFGLGDGYYNPPQAVAEIWRDLFLFDTDIRGLFKSVDFVFLDPMQSTTQWLQDERQKHNEREWMNNLARDGISLTNNWEEPPSSRPAPTDMAIFQSVFDKKEIERLTQKALRANQ
;
A
#
# COMPACT_ATOMS: atom_id res chain seq x y z
N MET A 1 64.93 -9.71 -3.27
CA MET A 1 63.53 -10.14 -3.13
C MET A 1 62.96 -9.47 -1.89
N ASN A 2 62.13 -8.45 -2.07
CA ASN A 2 61.19 -7.95 -1.06
C ASN A 2 60.06 -7.27 -1.83
N GLY A 3 58.90 -7.91 -1.82
CA GLY A 3 57.70 -7.46 -2.52
C GLY A 3 56.99 -6.38 -1.73
N GLY A 4 56.82 -5.21 -2.34
CA GLY A 4 55.90 -4.17 -1.88
C GLY A 4 54.55 -4.36 -2.58
N ASN A 5 53.55 -4.82 -1.83
CA ASN A 5 52.16 -4.75 -2.22
C ASN A 5 51.62 -3.34 -1.92
N THR A 6 51.39 -2.55 -2.95
CA THR A 6 50.58 -1.32 -2.88
C THR A 6 49.14 -1.69 -3.28
N LEU A 7 48.23 -1.65 -2.31
CA LEU A 7 46.79 -1.69 -2.55
C LEU A 7 46.36 -0.38 -3.27
N PRO A 8 45.43 -0.43 -4.23
CA PRO A 8 44.88 0.77 -4.84
C PRO A 8 43.97 1.49 -3.84
N GLN A 9 44.23 2.79 -3.65
CA GLN A 9 43.34 3.70 -2.91
C GLN A 9 41.97 3.71 -3.58
N VAL A 10 40.95 3.31 -2.83
CA VAL A 10 39.55 3.61 -3.14
C VAL A 10 39.39 5.12 -2.96
N VAL A 11 39.19 5.82 -4.07
CA VAL A 11 38.84 7.25 -4.06
C VAL A 11 37.41 7.35 -3.54
N GLU A 12 37.29 7.70 -2.27
CA GLU A 12 36.03 8.04 -1.63
C GLU A 12 35.60 9.42 -2.17
N VAL A 13 34.80 9.42 -3.24
CA VAL A 13 34.16 10.63 -3.74
C VAL A 13 32.97 10.92 -2.83
N THR A 14 33.21 11.59 -1.71
CA THR A 14 32.16 12.27 -0.94
C THR A 14 31.75 13.53 -1.69
N GLU A 15 30.98 13.38 -2.76
CA GLU A 15 30.18 14.49 -3.28
C GLU A 15 29.14 14.82 -2.21
N ASN A 16 29.32 15.96 -1.54
CA ASN A 16 28.31 16.58 -0.69
C ASN A 16 27.08 16.93 -1.55
N LEU A 17 26.21 15.95 -1.77
CA LEU A 17 24.89 16.15 -2.33
C LEU A 17 24.07 16.94 -1.30
N SER A 18 24.13 18.25 -1.40
CA SER A 18 23.24 19.17 -0.71
C SER A 18 21.84 18.99 -1.31
N TYR A 19 21.13 17.94 -0.90
CA TYR A 19 19.74 17.72 -1.26
C TYR A 19 18.88 18.90 -0.77
N PRO A 20 17.89 19.36 -1.57
CA PRO A 20 17.10 20.53 -1.23
C PRO A 20 16.36 20.39 0.11
N VAL A 21 16.24 21.53 0.79
CA VAL A 21 15.52 21.72 2.06
C VAL A 21 14.12 21.09 2.01
N VAL A 22 13.72 20.38 3.06
CA VAL A 22 12.39 19.79 3.25
C VAL A 22 11.27 20.80 2.89
N LEU A 23 10.59 20.56 1.78
CA LEU A 23 9.59 21.46 1.19
C LEU A 23 8.17 21.27 1.76
N SER A 24 7.92 20.19 2.48
CA SER A 24 6.59 19.80 2.96
C SER A 24 6.39 20.09 4.46
N HIS A 25 5.14 20.39 4.84
CA HIS A 25 4.66 20.40 6.21
C HIS A 25 3.65 19.26 6.39
N PRO A 26 4.07 18.08 6.85
CA PRO A 26 3.18 16.93 6.95
C PRO A 26 2.05 17.19 7.96
N ILE A 27 0.86 16.71 7.61
CA ILE A 27 -0.35 16.82 8.43
C ILE A 27 -0.73 15.41 8.90
N SER A 28 -0.77 15.23 10.22
CA SER A 28 -1.24 13.98 10.83
C SER A 28 -2.74 14.06 11.07
N TYR A 29 -3.45 13.03 10.66
CA TYR A 29 -4.88 12.88 10.83
C TYR A 29 -5.16 11.74 11.82
N ALA A 30 -6.02 12.01 12.81
CA ALA A 30 -6.67 10.97 13.60
C ALA A 30 -7.94 10.49 12.87
N GLY A 31 -8.31 9.21 13.01
CA GLY A 31 -9.44 8.63 12.27
C GLY A 31 -10.77 9.38 12.44
N ASN A 32 -11.02 9.98 13.61
CA ASN A 32 -12.21 10.78 13.88
C ASN A 32 -12.17 12.20 13.27
N ALA A 33 -11.00 12.76 13.00
CA ALA A 33 -10.83 14.11 12.47
C ALA A 33 -11.15 14.20 10.97
N LEU A 34 -10.98 13.09 10.23
CA LEU A 34 -11.22 13.03 8.78
C LEU A 34 -12.71 13.12 8.41
N ILE A 35 -13.58 12.57 9.26
CA ILE A 35 -15.05 12.63 9.10
C ILE A 35 -15.57 14.08 9.18
N LEU A 36 -14.85 14.96 9.87
CA LEU A 36 -15.24 16.37 10.01
C LEU A 36 -14.79 17.24 8.83
N LEU A 37 -13.72 16.84 8.13
CA LEU A 37 -13.17 17.61 7.00
C LEU A 37 -13.92 17.33 5.69
N SER A 38 -14.48 16.12 5.52
CA SER A 38 -15.34 15.78 4.38
C SER A 38 -16.70 16.50 4.40
N ARG A 39 -17.05 17.19 5.49
CA ARG A 39 -18.31 17.95 5.64
C ARG A 39 -18.21 19.43 5.28
N SER A 40 -17.06 19.92 4.79
CA SER A 40 -16.95 21.27 4.22
C SER A 40 -17.40 21.26 2.75
N PRO A 41 -18.14 22.27 2.26
CA PRO A 41 -19.00 22.13 1.09
C PRO A 41 -18.18 22.09 -0.22
N VAL A 42 -17.83 20.88 -0.66
CA VAL A 42 -17.50 20.62 -2.06
C VAL A 42 -18.81 20.51 -2.82
N GLU A 43 -19.39 21.66 -3.17
CA GLU A 43 -20.65 21.83 -3.93
C GLU A 43 -21.88 21.11 -3.32
N PRO A 44 -23.11 21.56 -3.60
CA PRO A 44 -24.29 20.81 -3.18
C PRO A 44 -24.24 19.38 -3.73
N PRO A 45 -24.86 18.39 -3.06
CA PRO A 45 -24.97 17.06 -3.61
C PRO A 45 -25.54 17.17 -5.02
N ARG A 46 -24.78 16.68 -6.01
CA ARG A 46 -25.29 16.47 -7.37
C ARG A 46 -26.65 15.81 -7.22
N SER A 47 -27.66 16.34 -7.91
CA SER A 47 -29.03 15.86 -7.76
C SER A 47 -29.05 14.34 -7.85
N ALA A 48 -29.90 13.68 -7.06
CA ALA A 48 -30.00 12.21 -6.97
C ALA A 48 -30.31 11.51 -8.32
N ALA A 49 -30.41 12.26 -9.42
CA ALA A 49 -30.71 11.81 -10.77
C ALA A 49 -29.51 11.75 -11.71
N GLU A 50 -28.33 12.28 -11.37
CA GLU A 50 -27.16 12.14 -12.25
C GLU A 50 -26.42 10.81 -12.00
N PRO A 51 -26.14 10.03 -13.07
CA PRO A 51 -25.38 8.80 -12.93
C PRO A 51 -23.99 9.12 -12.39
N VAL A 52 -23.69 8.60 -11.20
CA VAL A 52 -22.37 8.73 -10.59
C VAL A 52 -21.41 7.88 -11.41
N GLU A 53 -20.54 8.52 -12.19
CA GLU A 53 -19.51 7.82 -12.95
C GLU A 53 -18.52 7.14 -11.99
N SER A 54 -18.28 5.85 -12.22
CA SER A 54 -17.23 5.11 -11.52
C SER A 54 -15.85 5.60 -11.99
N PRO A 55 -14.84 5.64 -11.10
CA PRO A 55 -13.49 6.02 -11.52
C PRO A 55 -12.94 5.00 -12.53
N GLU A 56 -12.00 5.46 -13.36
CA GLU A 56 -11.20 4.57 -14.18
C GLU A 56 -10.22 3.78 -13.29
N PHE A 57 -10.40 2.46 -13.22
CA PHE A 57 -9.47 1.59 -12.52
C PHE A 57 -8.45 1.00 -13.49
N ARG A 58 -7.17 1.05 -13.12
CA ARG A 58 -6.10 0.37 -13.85
C ARG A 58 -5.27 -0.46 -12.89
N VAL A 59 -4.91 -1.65 -13.34
CA VAL A 59 -4.01 -2.55 -12.61
C VAL A 59 -2.77 -2.75 -13.48
N VAL A 60 -1.64 -2.22 -13.01
CA VAL A 60 -0.42 -2.11 -13.81
C VAL A 60 0.80 -2.65 -13.08
N THR A 61 1.83 -3.01 -13.83
CA THR A 61 3.13 -3.42 -13.29
C THR A 61 4.08 -2.24 -13.31
N GLY A 62 4.84 -2.03 -12.24
CA GLY A 62 5.88 -1.01 -12.19
C GLY A 62 6.19 -0.49 -10.80
N ASP A 63 6.91 0.62 -10.75
CA ASP A 63 7.19 1.36 -9.52
C ASP A 63 6.06 2.36 -9.24
N PRO A 64 5.37 2.30 -8.09
CA PRO A 64 4.22 3.17 -7.82
C PRO A 64 4.59 4.66 -7.77
N VAL A 65 5.80 5.01 -7.33
CA VAL A 65 6.28 6.40 -7.33
C VAL A 65 6.47 6.88 -8.76
N GLN A 66 7.11 6.08 -9.63
CA GLN A 66 7.27 6.43 -11.04
C GLN A 66 5.92 6.56 -11.76
N VAL A 67 5.00 5.61 -11.56
CA VAL A 67 3.65 5.67 -12.14
C VAL A 67 2.91 6.93 -11.70
N ALA A 68 3.04 7.34 -10.43
CA ALA A 68 2.42 8.56 -9.95
C ALA A 68 3.00 9.82 -10.59
N LEU A 69 4.33 9.87 -10.76
CA LEU A 69 5.03 10.97 -11.43
C LEU A 69 4.68 11.07 -12.92
N ASP A 70 4.60 9.94 -13.61
CA ASP A 70 4.22 9.87 -15.02
C ASP A 70 2.76 10.31 -15.19
N CYS A 71 1.85 9.78 -14.37
CA CYS A 71 0.45 10.17 -14.35
C CYS A 71 0.28 11.68 -14.09
N ALA A 72 1.05 12.25 -13.16
CA ALA A 72 1.06 13.68 -12.90
C ALA A 72 1.51 14.48 -14.13
N THR A 73 2.57 14.04 -14.80
CA THR A 73 3.16 14.71 -15.97
C THR A 73 2.24 14.64 -17.19
N ASP A 74 1.75 13.45 -17.53
CA ASP A 74 0.90 13.18 -18.70
C ASP A 74 -0.43 13.94 -18.65
N ASN A 75 -0.89 14.26 -17.43
CA ASN A 75 -2.13 15.01 -17.20
C ASN A 75 -1.88 16.50 -16.94
N GLY A 76 -0.73 17.04 -17.34
CA GLY A 76 -0.46 18.48 -17.30
C GLY A 76 -0.05 19.02 -15.93
N GLY A 77 0.60 18.20 -15.10
CA GLY A 77 1.12 18.61 -13.78
C GLY A 77 0.09 18.58 -12.66
N ILE A 78 -0.93 17.74 -12.78
CA ILE A 78 -1.91 17.51 -11.71
C ILE A 78 -1.26 16.81 -10.51
N ARG A 79 -1.92 16.89 -9.35
CA ARG A 79 -1.47 16.22 -8.13
C ARG A 79 -2.02 14.79 -8.08
N VAL A 80 -1.11 13.83 -8.07
CA VAL A 80 -1.44 12.40 -7.99
C VAL A 80 -0.74 11.81 -6.77
N PRO A 81 -1.41 11.76 -5.60
CA PRO A 81 -0.80 11.19 -4.41
C PRO A 81 -0.53 9.69 -4.56
N PHE A 82 0.61 9.27 -4.03
CA PHE A 82 0.92 7.88 -3.77
C PHE A 82 0.43 7.50 -2.36
N ILE A 83 -0.45 6.49 -2.27
CA ILE A 83 -0.85 5.89 -1.00
C ILE A 83 0.19 4.83 -0.63
N CYS A 84 1.02 5.18 0.35
CA CYS A 84 2.12 4.36 0.84
C CYS A 84 1.66 3.51 2.02
N ALA A 85 1.89 2.19 1.93
CA ALA A 85 1.78 1.28 3.07
C ALA A 85 2.91 1.59 4.06
N ALA A 86 2.59 2.40 5.07
CA ALA A 86 3.56 2.89 6.03
C ALA A 86 3.78 1.90 7.16
N ASN A 87 4.98 1.87 7.72
CA ASN A 87 5.18 1.27 9.03
C ASN A 87 4.42 2.11 10.07
N ARG A 88 3.94 1.47 11.15
CA ARG A 88 3.20 2.19 12.20
C ARG A 88 4.12 2.97 13.12
N ASP A 89 5.29 2.42 13.42
CA ASP A 89 6.11 2.83 14.56
C ASP A 89 7.24 3.77 14.15
N TYR A 90 7.85 3.53 12.99
CA TYR A 90 8.96 4.36 12.48
C TYR A 90 8.99 4.45 10.95
N PRO A 91 9.24 5.63 10.37
CA PRO A 91 9.26 5.81 8.92
C PRO A 91 10.40 5.03 8.28
N GLY A 92 10.09 4.23 7.26
CA GLY A 92 11.07 3.44 6.51
C GLY A 92 11.77 2.39 7.36
N LEU A 93 11.10 1.90 8.41
CA LEU A 93 11.64 0.84 9.25
C LEU A 93 11.72 -0.46 8.46
N ARG A 94 12.92 -1.05 8.43
CA ARG A 94 13.15 -2.35 7.81
C ARG A 94 12.29 -3.43 8.43
N HIS A 95 11.43 -4.02 7.62
CA HIS A 95 10.87 -5.33 7.92
C HIS A 95 12.02 -6.34 7.77
N GLN A 96 12.07 -7.37 8.63
CA GLN A 96 13.15 -8.37 8.61
C GLN A 96 13.12 -9.28 7.35
N ASP A 97 12.25 -8.95 6.40
CA ASP A 97 12.00 -9.71 5.18
C ASP A 97 13.07 -9.38 4.11
N GLN A 98 13.30 -10.30 3.16
CA GLN A 98 14.45 -10.23 2.23
C GLN A 98 14.32 -9.10 1.18
N ARG A 99 13.11 -8.59 0.95
CA ARG A 99 12.83 -7.49 0.03
C ARG A 99 12.39 -6.24 0.81
N PRO A 100 12.96 -5.06 0.52
CA PRO A 100 12.51 -3.81 1.11
C PRO A 100 11.05 -3.52 0.77
N THR A 101 10.30 -3.02 1.74
CA THR A 101 8.94 -2.51 1.50
C THR A 101 8.97 -1.24 0.65
N TYR A 102 7.83 -0.85 0.06
CA TYR A 102 7.74 0.40 -0.69
C TYR A 102 8.10 1.63 0.15
N GLU A 103 7.73 1.68 1.43
CA GLU A 103 8.08 2.80 2.29
C GLU A 103 9.59 2.90 2.49
N GLU A 104 10.27 1.76 2.72
CA GLU A 104 11.72 1.71 2.86
C GLU A 104 12.42 2.19 1.60
N ASP A 105 12.03 1.63 0.45
CA ASP A 105 12.60 2.02 -0.83
C ASP A 105 12.39 3.51 -1.12
N PHE A 106 11.18 4.00 -0.87
CA PHE A 106 10.86 5.39 -1.11
C PHE A 106 11.59 6.34 -0.16
N CYS A 107 11.78 5.95 1.11
CA CYS A 107 12.61 6.68 2.06
C CYS A 107 14.07 6.78 1.60
N ASP A 108 14.61 5.74 0.96
CA ASP A 108 16.01 5.72 0.49
C ASP A 108 16.25 6.62 -0.73
N ARG A 109 15.21 6.91 -1.53
CA ARG A 109 15.32 7.72 -2.76
C ARG A 109 14.64 9.09 -2.72
N SER A 110 14.18 9.53 -1.56
CA SER A 110 13.45 10.80 -1.41
C SER A 110 13.77 11.46 -0.07
N ASN A 111 13.17 12.63 0.18
CA ASN A 111 13.17 13.24 1.51
C ASN A 111 12.00 12.80 2.40
N LEU A 112 11.32 11.69 2.09
CA LEU A 112 10.17 11.22 2.88
C LEU A 112 10.56 10.99 4.35
N ARG A 113 11.68 10.29 4.60
CA ARG A 113 12.15 10.01 5.95
C ARG A 113 12.42 11.29 6.74
N ASP A 114 13.12 12.24 6.15
CA ASP A 114 13.39 13.55 6.78
C ASP A 114 12.09 14.32 7.04
N THR A 115 11.14 14.26 6.12
CA THR A 115 9.82 14.89 6.27
C THR A 115 9.05 14.30 7.44
N LEU A 116 9.06 12.97 7.58
CA LEU A 116 8.31 12.24 8.60
C LEU A 116 8.97 12.24 9.98
N THR A 117 10.29 12.45 10.06
CA THR A 117 11.03 12.53 11.33
C THR A 117 11.10 13.96 11.89
N ARG A 118 10.79 14.97 11.08
CA ARG A 118 10.84 16.37 11.53
C ARG A 118 9.73 16.67 12.54
N THR A 119 10.11 17.02 13.76
CA THR A 119 9.21 17.65 14.73
C THR A 119 8.82 19.03 14.20
N LYS A 120 7.52 19.36 14.16
CA LYS A 120 7.06 20.69 13.71
C LYS A 120 7.83 21.76 14.49
N THR A 121 8.49 22.67 13.79
CA THR A 121 9.26 23.77 14.37
C THR A 121 8.38 24.88 14.97
N SER A 122 7.05 24.78 14.86
CA SER A 122 6.14 25.71 15.53
C SER A 122 5.97 25.30 16.99
N LYS A 123 6.15 26.27 17.90
CA LYS A 123 5.99 26.11 19.36
C LYS A 123 4.61 25.60 19.80
N LEU A 124 3.65 25.43 18.88
CA LEU A 124 2.26 25.15 19.18
C LEU A 124 1.88 23.66 19.07
N ASP A 125 2.62 22.84 18.30
CA ASP A 125 2.31 21.41 18.12
C ASP A 125 3.59 20.58 17.99
N ASN A 126 4.32 20.44 19.10
CA ASN A 126 5.56 19.67 19.18
C ASN A 126 5.32 18.14 19.23
N LYS A 127 4.21 17.67 18.64
CA LYS A 127 3.81 16.26 18.68
C LYS A 127 4.55 15.50 17.58
N PRO A 128 5.19 14.35 17.88
CA PRO A 128 5.79 13.53 16.85
C PRO A 128 4.70 12.99 15.90
N LEU A 129 5.04 12.82 14.62
CA LEU A 129 4.15 12.25 13.61
C LEU A 129 4.01 10.72 13.76
N TYR A 130 5.02 10.11 14.38
CA TYR A 130 5.09 8.69 14.69
C TYR A 130 5.03 8.45 16.21
N PRO A 131 4.43 7.34 16.67
CA PRO A 131 3.76 6.32 15.85
C PRO A 131 2.48 6.84 15.19
N ILE A 132 2.18 6.37 13.98
CA ILE A 132 0.92 6.71 13.29
C ILE A 132 -0.24 6.13 14.11
N ASN A 133 -1.30 6.91 14.27
CA ASN A 133 -2.51 6.46 14.95
C ASN A 133 -3.08 5.21 14.24
N ALA A 134 -3.61 4.25 15.01
CA ALA A 134 -4.14 2.99 14.49
C ALA A 134 -5.13 3.18 13.32
N THR A 135 -5.99 4.20 13.36
CA THR A 135 -6.96 4.52 12.29
C THR A 135 -6.62 5.82 11.55
N GLY A 136 -5.40 6.33 11.74
CA GLY A 136 -4.95 7.59 11.18
C GLY A 136 -3.97 7.44 10.02
N GLY A 137 -3.49 8.58 9.56
CA GLY A 137 -2.48 8.65 8.50
C GLY A 137 -1.78 10.01 8.49
N ILE A 138 -0.78 10.13 7.61
CA ILE A 138 -0.01 11.35 7.42
C ILE A 138 -0.10 11.75 5.95
N PHE A 139 -0.53 12.98 5.69
CA PHE A 139 -0.42 13.59 4.36
C PHE A 139 0.85 14.42 4.28
N SER A 140 1.70 14.12 3.31
CA SER A 140 2.90 14.90 2.97
C SER A 140 2.73 15.50 1.58
N ASP A 141 2.64 16.83 1.48
CA ASP A 141 2.29 17.51 0.23
C ASP A 141 3.37 17.46 -0.86
N LYS A 142 4.63 17.65 -0.45
CA LYS A 142 5.76 17.81 -1.38
C LYS A 142 6.96 16.98 -0.96
N ILE A 143 6.98 15.72 -1.37
CA ILE A 143 8.13 14.84 -1.20
C ILE A 143 9.01 14.95 -2.44
N ALA A 144 10.25 15.37 -2.26
CA ALA A 144 11.23 15.49 -3.33
C ALA A 144 11.81 14.10 -3.62
N VAL A 145 11.67 13.63 -4.85
CA VAL A 145 12.17 12.32 -5.29
C VAL A 145 13.50 12.51 -6.00
N TYR A 146 14.58 11.96 -5.44
CA TYR A 146 15.94 12.20 -5.94
C TYR A 146 16.39 11.14 -6.94
N LEU A 147 15.97 9.89 -6.72
CA LEU A 147 16.40 8.75 -7.52
C LEU A 147 15.17 8.04 -8.12
N GLY A 148 15.35 7.46 -9.30
CA GLY A 148 14.40 6.57 -9.93
C GLY A 148 14.25 5.23 -9.17
N PRO A 149 13.58 4.24 -9.78
CA PRO A 149 13.37 2.94 -9.14
C PRO A 149 14.68 2.21 -8.79
N ARG A 150 14.63 1.30 -7.82
CA ARG A 150 15.78 0.61 -7.21
C ARG A 150 16.67 -0.16 -8.18
N ASP A 151 16.12 -0.60 -9.31
CA ASP A 151 16.87 -1.34 -10.33
C ASP A 151 18.01 -0.51 -10.94
N LYS A 152 17.84 0.81 -11.01
CA LYS A 152 18.80 1.74 -11.62
C LYS A 152 19.25 2.87 -10.69
N TYR A 153 18.39 3.32 -9.79
CA TYR A 153 18.59 4.52 -8.94
C TYR A 153 19.18 5.71 -9.70
N GLU A 154 18.69 5.96 -10.92
CA GLU A 154 19.14 7.08 -11.71
C GLU A 154 18.72 8.41 -11.07
N LYS A 155 19.60 9.41 -11.06
CA LYS A 155 19.28 10.74 -10.52
C LYS A 155 18.20 11.39 -11.38
N LEU A 156 17.10 11.79 -10.76
CA LEU A 156 16.01 12.49 -11.43
C LEU A 156 16.36 13.97 -11.60
N ASN A 157 16.26 14.47 -12.83
CA ASN A 157 16.46 15.89 -13.15
C ASN A 157 15.43 16.36 -14.20
N PRO A 158 14.56 17.33 -13.88
CA PRO A 158 14.44 18.03 -12.59
C PRO A 158 14.01 17.09 -11.46
N ILE A 159 14.27 17.48 -10.20
CA ILE A 159 13.81 16.75 -9.01
C ILE A 159 12.29 16.95 -8.89
N PRO A 160 11.45 15.93 -9.13
CA PRO A 160 10.02 16.09 -9.03
C PRO A 160 9.54 16.07 -7.58
N ASN A 161 8.35 16.62 -7.35
CA ASN A 161 7.65 16.54 -6.08
C ASN A 161 6.43 15.63 -6.19
N LEU A 162 6.24 14.76 -5.20
CA LEU A 162 5.13 13.82 -5.13
C LEU A 162 4.35 14.02 -3.82
N PRO A 163 3.01 14.17 -3.85
CA PRO A 163 2.19 14.06 -2.66
C PRO A 163 2.12 12.61 -2.17
N VAL A 164 2.12 12.40 -0.86
CA VAL A 164 2.18 11.07 -0.27
C VAL A 164 1.19 10.97 0.88
N VAL A 165 0.41 9.89 0.90
CA VAL A 165 -0.46 9.52 2.02
C VAL A 165 0.14 8.28 2.67
N SER A 166 0.74 8.45 3.84
CA SER A 166 1.32 7.36 4.64
C SER A 166 0.28 6.83 5.61
N VAL A 167 -0.17 5.59 5.41
CA VAL A 167 -1.15 4.91 6.27
C VAL A 167 -0.65 3.50 6.56
N PRO A 168 -0.64 3.05 7.83
CA PRO A 168 -0.28 1.68 8.14
C PRO A 168 -1.47 0.75 7.85
N PRO A 169 -1.35 -0.25 6.97
CA PRO A 169 -2.37 -1.29 6.82
C PRO A 169 -2.44 -2.17 8.08
N VAL A 170 -3.43 -3.05 8.16
CA VAL A 170 -3.46 -4.11 9.19
C VAL A 170 -2.25 -5.03 8.97
N ARG A 171 -1.66 -5.55 10.05
CA ARG A 171 -0.42 -6.32 9.96
C ARG A 171 -0.65 -7.77 10.40
N ARG A 172 -0.49 -8.68 9.46
CA ARG A 172 -0.54 -10.14 9.61
C ARG A 172 -1.83 -10.61 10.31
N PRO A 173 -3.00 -10.20 9.82
CA PRO A 173 -4.27 -10.60 10.44
C PRO A 173 -4.45 -12.13 10.34
N PRO A 174 -5.22 -12.75 11.24
CA PRO A 174 -5.70 -14.10 11.06
C PRO A 174 -6.63 -14.19 9.84
N VAL A 175 -6.33 -15.12 8.93
CA VAL A 175 -7.09 -15.36 7.69
C VAL A 175 -7.68 -16.75 7.65
N ASN A 176 -8.77 -16.92 6.88
CA ASN A 176 -9.46 -18.19 6.69
C ASN A 176 -8.56 -19.25 6.00
N GLY A 177 -9.07 -20.47 5.87
CA GLY A 177 -8.31 -21.64 5.42
C GLY A 177 -7.60 -21.46 4.07
N ASP A 178 -8.28 -20.81 3.13
CA ASP A 178 -7.84 -20.53 1.77
C ASP A 178 -7.13 -19.17 1.60
N GLY A 179 -7.09 -18.34 2.64
CA GLY A 179 -6.38 -17.05 2.65
C GLY A 179 -7.09 -15.94 1.86
N THR A 180 -8.40 -16.06 1.70
CA THR A 180 -9.24 -15.14 0.90
C THR A 180 -9.97 -14.11 1.74
N GLU A 181 -10.19 -14.38 3.04
CA GLU A 181 -10.95 -13.51 3.94
C GLU A 181 -10.29 -13.40 5.33
N TYR A 182 -10.60 -12.30 6.02
CA TYR A 182 -10.26 -12.11 7.44
C TYR A 182 -11.11 -13.05 8.31
N ILE A 183 -10.51 -13.65 9.34
CA ILE A 183 -11.27 -14.39 10.36
C ILE A 183 -11.91 -13.43 11.35
N LEU A 184 -11.17 -12.38 11.73
CA LEU A 184 -11.60 -11.42 12.74
C LEU A 184 -12.30 -10.23 12.07
N GLU A 185 -13.54 -9.98 12.45
CA GLU A 185 -14.31 -8.84 11.96
C GLU A 185 -13.63 -7.50 12.32
N GLU A 186 -12.97 -7.42 13.48
CA GLU A 186 -12.18 -6.25 13.89
C GLU A 186 -11.06 -5.90 12.91
N ASP A 187 -10.33 -6.89 12.39
CA ASP A 187 -9.26 -6.66 11.40
C ASP A 187 -9.83 -6.17 10.07
N LEU A 188 -10.96 -6.75 9.64
CA LEU A 188 -11.68 -6.30 8.45
C LEU A 188 -12.12 -4.83 8.58
N LEU A 189 -12.77 -4.49 9.70
CA LEU A 189 -13.25 -3.14 9.97
C LEU A 189 -12.09 -2.14 10.10
N ASP A 190 -10.98 -2.53 10.72
CA ASP A 190 -9.77 -1.72 10.82
C ASP A 190 -9.17 -1.46 9.43
N MET A 191 -9.09 -2.48 8.56
CA MET A 191 -8.60 -2.31 7.20
C MET A 191 -9.51 -1.39 6.38
N ILE A 192 -10.83 -1.54 6.48
CA ILE A 192 -11.81 -0.62 5.88
C ILE A 192 -11.58 0.81 6.36
N ALA A 193 -11.45 1.02 7.67
CA ALA A 193 -11.23 2.35 8.24
C ALA A 193 -9.93 3.00 7.75
N LYS A 194 -8.86 2.22 7.63
CA LYS A 194 -7.55 2.68 7.13
C LYS A 194 -7.62 3.09 5.65
N ILE A 195 -8.17 2.23 4.79
CA ILE A 195 -8.32 2.53 3.36
C ILE A 195 -9.23 3.76 3.16
N ARG A 196 -10.38 3.77 3.86
CA ARG A 196 -11.30 4.91 3.84
C ARG A 196 -10.63 6.21 4.29
N GLY A 197 -9.85 6.16 5.37
CA GLY A 197 -9.08 7.30 5.85
C GLY A 197 -8.08 7.82 4.82
N ALA A 198 -7.37 6.92 4.12
CA ALA A 198 -6.45 7.27 3.02
C ALA A 198 -7.18 8.03 1.90
N LEU A 199 -8.33 7.54 1.48
CA LEU A 199 -9.16 8.16 0.44
C LEU A 199 -9.68 9.54 0.86
N LEU A 200 -10.19 9.66 2.08
CA LEU A 200 -10.68 10.94 2.60
C LEU A 200 -9.54 11.98 2.73
N MET A 201 -8.31 11.55 3.10
CA MET A 201 -7.15 12.44 3.08
C MET A 201 -6.85 12.95 1.66
N CYS A 202 -6.86 12.08 0.65
CA CYS A 202 -6.68 12.50 -0.75
C CYS A 202 -7.72 13.56 -1.16
N LEU A 203 -9.00 13.31 -0.85
CA LEU A 203 -10.10 14.23 -1.18
C LEU A 203 -10.01 15.56 -0.43
N ALA A 204 -9.65 15.54 0.86
CA ALA A 204 -9.42 16.74 1.66
C ALA A 204 -8.29 17.63 1.08
N HIS A 205 -7.37 17.02 0.34
CA HIS A 205 -6.30 17.69 -0.38
C HIS A 205 -6.59 17.86 -1.87
N LEU A 206 -7.86 17.78 -2.30
CA LEU A 206 -8.31 18.01 -3.68
C LEU A 206 -7.62 17.08 -4.71
N CYS A 207 -7.22 15.89 -4.28
CA CYS A 207 -6.64 14.87 -5.13
C CYS A 207 -7.71 13.84 -5.50
N ASN A 208 -8.10 13.80 -6.78
CA ASN A 208 -9.11 12.87 -7.31
C ASN A 208 -8.51 11.82 -8.24
N ARG A 209 -7.19 11.74 -8.36
CA ARG A 209 -6.49 10.65 -9.04
C ARG A 209 -5.40 10.15 -8.11
N ILE A 210 -5.26 8.85 -7.94
CA ILE A 210 -4.35 8.29 -6.94
C ILE A 210 -3.60 7.08 -7.49
N VAL A 211 -2.43 6.84 -6.93
CA VAL A 211 -1.68 5.61 -7.11
C VAL A 211 -1.62 4.85 -5.80
N VAL A 212 -1.89 3.55 -5.84
CA VAL A 212 -1.83 2.63 -4.72
C VAL A 212 -0.83 1.54 -5.06
N GLY A 213 0.13 1.28 -4.17
CA GLY A 213 1.02 0.12 -4.29
C GLY A 213 0.31 -1.17 -3.88
N ASP A 214 1.08 -2.12 -3.34
CA ASP A 214 0.59 -3.40 -2.81
C ASP A 214 0.02 -3.24 -1.39
N PHE A 215 -0.80 -2.20 -1.16
CA PHE A 215 -1.20 -1.77 0.18
C PHE A 215 -1.76 -2.90 1.06
N GLY A 216 -0.98 -3.32 2.06
CA GLY A 216 -1.33 -4.41 2.98
C GLY A 216 -1.07 -5.82 2.47
N LEU A 217 -0.56 -5.99 1.26
CA LEU A 217 -0.24 -7.28 0.67
C LEU A 217 1.25 -7.63 0.91
N GLY A 218 1.65 -8.82 0.51
CA GLY A 218 3.04 -9.22 0.40
C GLY A 218 3.83 -9.33 1.70
N ASP A 219 5.15 -9.36 1.51
CA ASP A 219 6.20 -9.60 2.50
C ASP A 219 6.28 -8.45 3.52
N GLY A 220 5.36 -8.48 4.49
CA GLY A 220 5.34 -7.51 5.59
C GLY A 220 4.00 -7.47 6.29
N TYR A 221 2.91 -7.63 5.53
CA TYR A 221 1.55 -7.42 6.01
C TYR A 221 0.62 -8.62 5.86
N TYR A 222 0.77 -9.45 4.81
CA TYR A 222 0.02 -10.70 4.65
C TYR A 222 -1.51 -10.59 4.82
N ASN A 223 -2.13 -9.49 4.38
CA ASN A 223 -3.59 -9.40 4.33
C ASN A 223 -4.15 -10.24 3.16
N PRO A 224 -5.38 -10.75 3.28
CA PRO A 224 -6.01 -11.53 2.22
C PRO A 224 -6.28 -10.65 0.97
N PRO A 225 -5.63 -10.90 -0.18
CA PRO A 225 -5.69 -9.99 -1.33
C PRO A 225 -7.08 -9.79 -1.91
N GLN A 226 -7.91 -10.85 -1.92
CA GLN A 226 -9.30 -10.78 -2.39
C GLN A 226 -10.09 -9.78 -1.57
N ALA A 227 -10.12 -9.94 -0.24
CA ALA A 227 -10.84 -9.02 0.63
C ALA A 227 -10.28 -7.59 0.56
N VAL A 228 -8.95 -7.40 0.46
CA VAL A 228 -8.36 -6.06 0.30
C VAL A 228 -8.82 -5.40 -1.00
N ALA A 229 -8.79 -6.11 -2.13
CA ALA A 229 -9.26 -5.60 -3.41
C ALA A 229 -10.75 -5.21 -3.36
N GLU A 230 -11.57 -6.04 -2.71
CA GLU A 230 -12.99 -5.80 -2.54
C GLU A 230 -13.29 -4.59 -1.65
N ILE A 231 -12.52 -4.39 -0.57
CA ILE A 231 -12.64 -3.18 0.28
C ILE A 231 -12.39 -1.92 -0.56
N TRP A 232 -11.31 -1.89 -1.35
CA TRP A 232 -11.04 -0.76 -2.24
C TRP A 232 -12.20 -0.53 -3.20
N ARG A 233 -12.65 -1.58 -3.90
CA ARG A 233 -13.77 -1.51 -4.85
C ARG A 233 -15.03 -0.96 -4.20
N ASP A 234 -15.42 -1.52 -3.05
CA ASP A 234 -16.68 -1.19 -2.40
C ASP A 234 -16.66 0.26 -1.86
N LEU A 235 -15.52 0.74 -1.38
CA LEU A 235 -15.36 2.15 -1.00
C LEU A 235 -15.50 3.09 -2.21
N PHE A 236 -14.92 2.76 -3.36
CA PHE A 236 -15.04 3.61 -4.55
C PHE A 236 -16.44 3.60 -5.18
N LEU A 237 -17.15 2.48 -5.10
CA LEU A 237 -18.45 2.32 -5.78
C LEU A 237 -19.64 2.67 -4.88
N PHE A 238 -19.55 2.40 -3.57
CA PHE A 238 -20.73 2.37 -2.70
C PHE A 238 -20.64 3.27 -1.47
N ASP A 239 -19.45 3.67 -1.01
CA ASP A 239 -19.33 4.60 0.13
C ASP A 239 -19.88 5.98 -0.26
N THR A 240 -20.82 6.49 0.55
CA THR A 240 -21.55 7.73 0.26
C THR A 240 -20.68 8.97 0.26
N ASP A 241 -19.55 8.94 0.98
CA ASP A 241 -18.63 10.08 1.12
C ASP A 241 -17.49 10.03 0.08
N ILE A 242 -17.39 8.95 -0.72
CA ILE A 242 -16.28 8.71 -1.66
C ILE A 242 -16.77 8.51 -3.09
N ARG A 243 -17.89 7.82 -3.29
CA ARG A 243 -18.36 7.41 -4.62
C ARG A 243 -18.49 8.60 -5.57
N GLY A 244 -17.92 8.48 -6.76
CA GLY A 244 -17.95 9.53 -7.79
C GLY A 244 -17.01 10.72 -7.59
N LEU A 245 -16.19 10.72 -6.53
CA LEU A 245 -15.26 11.82 -6.27
C LEU A 245 -13.87 11.59 -6.87
N PHE A 246 -13.53 10.35 -7.22
CA PHE A 246 -12.29 9.99 -7.90
C PHE A 246 -12.51 9.86 -9.41
N LYS A 247 -11.51 10.28 -10.19
CA LYS A 247 -11.46 10.17 -11.66
C LYS A 247 -10.71 8.92 -12.10
N SER A 248 -9.58 8.60 -11.46
CA SER A 248 -8.82 7.39 -11.77
C SER A 248 -8.03 6.87 -10.58
N VAL A 249 -7.83 5.55 -10.56
CA VAL A 249 -7.11 4.82 -9.51
C VAL A 249 -6.19 3.81 -10.19
N ASP A 250 -4.90 3.93 -9.92
CA ASP A 250 -3.88 3.01 -10.42
C ASP A 250 -3.42 2.10 -9.29
N PHE A 251 -3.70 0.80 -9.39
CA PHE A 251 -3.11 -0.22 -8.53
C PHE A 251 -1.84 -0.75 -9.18
N VAL A 252 -0.71 -0.54 -8.52
CA VAL A 252 0.62 -0.77 -9.09
C VAL A 252 1.33 -1.89 -8.32
N PHE A 253 1.72 -2.93 -9.05
CA PHE A 253 2.43 -4.08 -8.52
C PHE A 253 3.86 -4.10 -9.05
N LEU A 254 4.85 -4.03 -8.16
CA LEU A 254 6.26 -4.13 -8.52
C LEU A 254 6.60 -5.53 -9.03
N ASP A 255 6.12 -6.56 -8.34
CA ASP A 255 6.26 -7.96 -8.74
C ASP A 255 4.88 -8.52 -9.14
N PRO A 256 4.59 -8.68 -10.45
CA PRO A 256 3.32 -9.20 -10.91
C PRO A 256 3.14 -10.69 -10.57
N MET A 257 4.22 -11.39 -10.21
CA MET A 257 4.22 -12.82 -9.87
C MET A 257 4.02 -13.06 -8.37
N GLN A 258 4.04 -12.02 -7.54
CA GLN A 258 3.79 -12.14 -6.12
C GLN A 258 2.38 -12.70 -5.85
N SER A 259 2.28 -13.70 -4.98
CA SER A 259 1.02 -14.25 -4.51
C SER A 259 1.04 -14.37 -2.99
N THR A 260 0.39 -13.42 -2.32
CA THR A 260 0.20 -13.45 -0.87
C THR A 260 -0.69 -14.63 -0.48
N THR A 261 -1.70 -14.95 -1.30
CA THR A 261 -2.57 -16.12 -1.08
C THR A 261 -1.79 -17.43 -1.11
N GLN A 262 -0.88 -17.62 -2.08
CA GLN A 262 -0.04 -18.82 -2.12
C GLN A 262 0.82 -18.91 -0.86
N TRP A 263 1.45 -17.80 -0.46
CA TRP A 263 2.28 -17.77 0.74
C TRP A 263 1.49 -18.14 2.00
N LEU A 264 0.27 -17.61 2.15
CA LEU A 264 -0.62 -17.93 3.27
C LEU A 264 -1.00 -19.42 3.31
N GLN A 265 -1.26 -20.02 2.15
CA GLN A 265 -1.55 -21.45 2.04
C GLN A 265 -0.33 -22.32 2.38
N ASP A 266 0.84 -21.95 1.87
CA ASP A 266 2.09 -22.67 2.12
C ASP A 266 2.47 -22.62 3.61
N GLU A 267 2.35 -21.46 4.26
CA GLU A 267 2.62 -21.33 5.69
C GLU A 267 1.65 -22.14 6.55
N ARG A 268 0.37 -22.18 6.16
CA ARG A 268 -0.63 -23.05 6.82
C ARG A 268 -0.29 -24.52 6.64
N GLN A 269 0.07 -24.95 5.44
CA GLN A 269 0.47 -26.33 5.19
C GLN A 269 1.69 -26.72 6.04
N LYS A 270 2.73 -25.88 6.07
CA LYS A 270 3.90 -26.10 6.93
C LYS A 270 3.54 -26.14 8.41
N HIS A 271 2.57 -25.36 8.86
CA HIS A 271 2.08 -25.41 10.23
C HIS A 271 1.40 -26.75 10.53
N ASN A 272 0.48 -27.17 9.65
CA ASN A 272 -0.24 -28.44 9.78
C ASN A 272 0.70 -29.65 9.74
N GLU A 273 1.70 -29.65 8.85
CA GLU A 273 2.73 -30.69 8.78
C GLU A 273 3.53 -30.77 10.09
N ARG A 274 3.92 -29.62 10.65
CA ARG A 274 4.63 -29.55 11.94
C ARG A 274 3.76 -30.09 13.08
N GLU A 275 2.49 -29.71 13.15
CA GLU A 275 1.56 -30.22 14.17
C GLU A 275 1.32 -31.72 14.05
N TRP A 276 1.15 -32.21 12.83
CA TRP A 276 0.99 -33.64 12.56
C TRP A 276 2.22 -34.43 12.99
N MET A 277 3.43 -33.98 12.63
CA MET A 277 4.69 -34.59 13.06
C MET A 277 4.84 -34.61 14.58
N ASN A 278 4.43 -33.53 15.25
CA ASN A 278 4.44 -33.46 16.72
C ASN A 278 3.46 -34.45 17.36
N ASN A 279 2.29 -34.66 16.76
CA ASN A 279 1.30 -35.63 17.27
C ASN A 279 1.77 -37.08 17.08
N LEU A 280 2.33 -37.41 15.91
CA LEU A 280 2.94 -38.74 15.65
C LEU A 280 4.05 -39.08 16.64
N ALA A 281 4.91 -38.10 16.95
CA ALA A 281 5.98 -38.28 17.92
C ALA A 281 5.44 -38.56 19.34
N ARG A 282 4.28 -37.99 19.70
CA ARG A 282 3.63 -38.23 21.00
C ARG A 282 2.96 -39.60 21.07
N ASP A 283 2.40 -40.08 19.97
CA ASP A 283 1.68 -41.36 19.91
C ASP A 283 2.61 -42.57 19.75
N GLY A 284 3.93 -42.35 19.63
CA GLY A 284 4.93 -43.42 19.51
C GLY A 284 4.84 -44.20 18.20
N ILE A 285 4.14 -43.66 17.19
CA ILE A 285 3.93 -44.30 15.90
C ILE A 285 5.15 -44.03 15.02
N SER A 286 5.88 -45.09 14.66
CA SER A 286 7.04 -45.02 13.75
C SER A 286 6.56 -44.98 12.30
N LEU A 287 6.99 -43.98 11.53
CA LEU A 287 6.60 -43.77 10.14
C LEU A 287 7.18 -44.86 9.23
N THR A 288 6.37 -45.86 8.87
CA THR A 288 6.68 -46.79 7.77
C THR A 288 6.03 -46.32 6.47
N ASN A 289 6.83 -45.68 5.61
CA ASN A 289 6.81 -45.55 4.13
C ASN A 289 5.52 -45.30 3.31
N ASN A 290 4.33 -45.21 3.88
CA ASN A 290 3.10 -44.88 3.11
C ASN A 290 2.72 -43.41 3.26
N TRP A 291 3.65 -42.51 2.96
CA TRP A 291 3.32 -41.09 2.81
C TRP A 291 2.77 -40.86 1.41
N GLU A 292 1.45 -40.71 1.31
CA GLU A 292 0.84 -40.11 0.13
C GLU A 292 1.08 -38.60 0.22
N GLU A 293 1.79 -38.04 -0.75
CA GLU A 293 1.94 -36.59 -0.90
C GLU A 293 0.54 -35.96 -0.83
N PRO A 294 0.33 -34.94 0.03
CA PRO A 294 -0.92 -34.19 -0.02
C PRO A 294 -1.09 -33.69 -1.46
N PRO A 295 -2.31 -33.79 -2.03
CA PRO A 295 -2.53 -33.40 -3.42
C PRO A 295 -2.01 -31.99 -3.63
N SER A 296 -1.06 -31.84 -4.57
CA SER A 296 -0.51 -30.56 -5.02
C SER A 296 -1.66 -29.54 -5.09
N SER A 297 -1.67 -28.59 -4.16
CA SER A 297 -2.62 -27.49 -4.20
C SER A 297 -2.45 -26.79 -5.54
N ARG A 298 -3.56 -26.42 -6.18
CA ARG A 298 -3.48 -25.61 -7.39
C ARG A 298 -2.79 -24.30 -7.03
N PRO A 299 -1.90 -23.77 -7.89
CA PRO A 299 -1.28 -22.47 -7.64
C PRO A 299 -2.36 -21.42 -7.41
N ALA A 300 -2.27 -20.69 -6.31
CA ALA A 300 -3.13 -19.56 -6.04
C ALA A 300 -2.86 -18.43 -7.06
N PRO A 301 -3.88 -17.61 -7.40
CA PRO A 301 -3.67 -16.46 -8.28
C PRO A 301 -2.68 -15.46 -7.65
N THR A 302 -2.02 -14.68 -8.51
CA THR A 302 -1.16 -13.59 -8.05
C THR A 302 -2.00 -12.44 -7.50
N ASP A 303 -1.40 -11.61 -6.65
CA ASP A 303 -2.06 -10.44 -6.07
C ASP A 303 -2.57 -9.51 -7.19
N MET A 304 -1.76 -9.33 -8.23
CA MET A 304 -2.13 -8.56 -9.42
C MET A 304 -3.32 -9.19 -10.18
N ALA A 305 -3.34 -10.50 -10.37
CA ALA A 305 -4.43 -11.20 -11.07
C ALA A 305 -5.76 -11.08 -10.30
N ILE A 306 -5.71 -11.11 -8.97
CA ILE A 306 -6.87 -10.87 -8.10
C ILE A 306 -7.41 -9.45 -8.33
N PHE A 307 -6.54 -8.44 -8.28
CA PHE A 307 -6.96 -7.06 -8.52
C PHE A 307 -7.49 -6.85 -9.94
N GLN A 308 -6.87 -7.45 -10.96
CA GLN A 308 -7.38 -7.41 -12.34
C GLN A 308 -8.80 -7.99 -12.44
N SER A 309 -9.08 -9.09 -11.73
CA SER A 309 -10.42 -9.68 -11.71
C SER A 309 -11.44 -8.81 -10.99
N VAL A 310 -11.08 -8.22 -9.84
CA VAL A 310 -11.98 -7.40 -9.02
C VAL A 310 -12.31 -6.07 -9.68
N PHE A 311 -11.36 -5.49 -10.40
CA PHE A 311 -11.49 -4.22 -11.11
C PHE A 311 -11.74 -4.37 -12.62
N ASP A 312 -12.08 -5.58 -13.09
CA ASP A 312 -12.50 -5.79 -14.48
C ASP A 312 -13.75 -4.97 -14.78
N LYS A 313 -13.76 -4.30 -15.93
CA LYS A 313 -14.85 -3.39 -16.32
C LYS A 313 -16.22 -4.08 -16.30
N LYS A 314 -16.31 -5.34 -16.73
CA LYS A 314 -17.58 -6.09 -16.74
C LYS A 314 -18.02 -6.42 -15.33
N GLU A 315 -17.08 -6.70 -14.42
CA GLU A 315 -17.40 -6.97 -13.03
C GLU A 315 -17.92 -5.71 -12.33
N ILE A 316 -17.28 -4.56 -12.54
CA ILE A 316 -17.74 -3.26 -12.04
C ILE A 316 -19.15 -2.92 -12.58
N GLU A 317 -19.38 -3.10 -13.90
CA GLU A 317 -20.69 -2.89 -14.51
C GLU A 317 -21.76 -3.82 -13.91
N ARG A 318 -21.43 -5.11 -13.73
CA ARG A 318 -22.33 -6.12 -13.14
C ARG A 318 -22.73 -5.74 -11.72
N LEU A 319 -21.78 -5.32 -10.89
CA LEU A 319 -22.02 -4.94 -9.50
C LEU A 319 -22.85 -3.66 -9.39
N THR A 320 -22.52 -2.64 -10.19
CA THR A 320 -23.29 -1.38 -10.22
C THR A 320 -24.74 -1.63 -10.67
N GLN A 321 -24.96 -2.47 -11.70
CA GLN A 321 -26.31 -2.85 -12.11
C GLN A 321 -27.07 -3.64 -11.03
N LYS A 322 -26.39 -4.56 -10.34
CA LYS A 322 -26.98 -5.31 -9.23
C LYS A 322 -27.41 -4.37 -8.09
N ALA A 323 -26.57 -3.41 -7.72
CA ALA A 323 -26.88 -2.42 -6.69
C ALA A 323 -28.06 -1.51 -7.09
N LEU A 324 -28.12 -1.07 -8.36
CA LEU A 324 -29.25 -0.29 -8.88
C LEU A 324 -30.58 -1.06 -8.78
N ARG A 325 -30.56 -2.36 -9.07
CA ARG A 325 -31.76 -3.23 -8.96
C ARG A 325 -32.19 -3.49 -7.52
N ALA A 326 -31.25 -3.56 -6.58
CA ALA A 326 -31.57 -3.77 -5.16
C ALA A 326 -32.24 -2.56 -4.49
N ASN A 327 -32.09 -1.37 -5.09
CA ASN A 327 -32.67 -0.12 -4.61
C ASN A 327 -34.01 0.24 -5.28
N GLN A 328 -34.54 -0.62 -6.16
CA GLN A 328 -35.84 -0.49 -6.81
C GLN A 328 -36.88 -1.35 -6.10
#